data_AF-A0A919HUM3-F1
#
_entry.id   AF-A0A919HUM3-F1
#
_cell.length_a   1.000
_cell.length_b   1.000
_cell.length_c   1.000
_cell.angle_alpha   90.00
_cell.angle_beta   90.00
_cell.angle_gamma   90.00
#
_symmetry.space_group_name_H-M   'P 1'
#
loop_
_entity.id
_entity.type
_entity.pdbx_description
1 polymer ?
#
loop_
_entity_poly.entity_id
_entity_poly.type
_entity_poly.pdbx_seq_one_letter_code
_entity_poly.pdbx_strand_id
1 'polypeptide(L)'
;MANIIRRSNALQQSVAEMLERGQRRHLQRNALLSSLYQNQSNLRHLADLNDRGGDKAIDPRRLAEMDRLIVAAIHTVTPRSIVLQLDQLRGALPTRSADPALAFVLPDVTRELATLAPLSAQLEESDLTISWYMYHIKALVALLNEDINQYVTRVAEASEQRAAQSHRELRSISMFILLSALLALAITGCAGWYIYRNLGSNLTAISRAMSRLAQGEPNVSVPALQRRDELGSWRGPLTFSPAIWRRWSTPPGC
;
A
#
# COMPACT_ATOMS: atom_id res chain seq x y z
N MET A 1 0.56 -11.63 -0.67
CA MET A 1 1.92 -11.29 -1.16
C MET A 1 2.12 -11.60 -2.64
N ALA A 2 1.90 -12.82 -3.13
CA ALA A 2 2.05 -13.14 -4.57
C ALA A 2 1.20 -12.26 -5.51
N ASN A 3 -0.02 -11.90 -5.12
CA ASN A 3 -0.91 -11.04 -5.93
C ASN A 3 -0.40 -9.57 -6.01
N ILE A 4 0.20 -9.05 -4.94
CA ILE A 4 0.75 -7.68 -4.87
C ILE A 4 2.00 -7.56 -5.75
N ILE A 5 2.91 -8.54 -5.68
CA ILE A 5 4.12 -8.56 -6.50
C ILE A 5 3.76 -8.64 -7.99
N ARG A 6 2.80 -9.51 -8.35
CA ARG A 6 2.32 -9.61 -9.74
C ARG A 6 1.72 -8.30 -10.25
N ARG A 7 0.87 -7.64 -9.46
CA ARG A 7 0.24 -6.37 -9.85
C ARG A 7 1.25 -5.21 -9.89
N SER A 8 2.23 -5.18 -8.98
CA SER A 8 3.34 -4.22 -9.00
C SER A 8 4.18 -4.37 -10.27
N ASN A 9 4.56 -5.59 -10.64
CA ASN A 9 5.29 -5.85 -11.88
C ASN A 9 4.47 -5.44 -13.12
N ALA A 10 3.16 -5.73 -13.13
CA ALA A 10 2.27 -5.30 -14.22
C ALA A 10 2.16 -3.76 -14.31
N LEU A 11 2.12 -3.07 -13.16
CA LEU A 11 2.13 -1.61 -13.12
C LEU A 11 3.45 -1.03 -13.63
N GLN A 12 4.59 -1.56 -13.17
CA GLN A 12 5.92 -1.13 -13.62
C GLN A 12 6.08 -1.30 -15.14
N GLN A 13 5.64 -2.45 -15.67
CA GLN A 13 5.63 -2.72 -17.11
C GLN A 13 4.75 -1.73 -17.87
N SER A 14 3.53 -1.48 -17.36
CA SER A 14 2.58 -0.57 -18.00
C SER A 14 3.07 0.89 -18.00
N VAL A 15 3.74 1.33 -16.93
CA VAL A 15 4.35 2.67 -16.86
C VAL A 15 5.55 2.79 -17.82
N ALA A 16 6.40 1.76 -17.91
CA ALA A 16 7.53 1.76 -18.84
C ALA A 16 7.05 1.86 -20.31
N GLU A 17 6.03 1.07 -20.67
CA GLU A 17 5.41 1.13 -22.00
C GLU A 17 4.74 2.48 -22.29
N MET A 18 4.13 3.10 -21.27
CA MET A 18 3.53 4.42 -21.40
C MET A 18 4.60 5.49 -21.66
N LEU A 19 5.74 5.44 -20.99
CA LEU A 19 6.85 6.39 -21.19
C LEU A 19 7.44 6.29 -22.60
N GLU A 20 7.70 5.07 -23.07
CA GLU A 20 8.21 4.83 -24.42
C GLU A 20 7.24 5.37 -25.49
N ARG A 21 5.94 5.14 -25.30
CA ARG A 21 4.89 5.65 -26.20
C ARG A 21 4.74 7.16 -26.12
N GLY A 22 4.86 7.73 -24.92
CA GLY A 22 4.89 9.18 -24.72
C GLY A 22 6.02 9.82 -25.50
N GLN A 23 7.24 9.26 -25.42
CA GLN A 23 8.38 9.71 -26.22
C GLN A 23 8.12 9.58 -27.73
N ARG A 24 7.61 8.43 -28.19
CA ARG A 24 7.27 8.22 -29.61
C ARG A 24 6.25 9.24 -30.11
N ARG A 25 5.21 9.52 -29.33
CA ARG A 25 4.22 10.56 -29.64
C ARG A 25 4.87 11.94 -29.75
N HIS A 26 5.76 12.31 -28.82
CA HIS A 26 6.48 13.58 -28.91
C HIS A 26 7.28 13.69 -30.21
N LEU A 27 7.95 12.61 -30.62
CA LEU A 27 8.66 12.57 -31.91
C LEU A 27 7.71 12.70 -33.10
N GLN A 28 6.57 11.99 -33.11
CA GLN A 28 5.54 12.11 -34.15
C GLN A 28 4.99 13.54 -34.24
N ARG A 29 4.72 14.17 -33.09
CA ARG A 29 4.25 15.56 -33.04
C ARG A 29 5.30 16.52 -33.60
N ASN A 30 6.57 16.33 -33.26
CA ASN A 30 7.67 17.15 -33.77
C ASN A 30 7.84 16.96 -35.29
N ALA A 31 7.72 15.74 -35.80
CA ALA A 31 7.74 15.48 -37.24
C ALA A 31 6.59 16.20 -37.97
N LEU A 32 5.38 16.16 -37.41
CA LEU A 32 4.23 16.90 -37.95
C LEU A 32 4.45 18.41 -37.90
N LEU A 33 4.94 18.96 -36.78
CA LEU A 33 5.24 20.39 -36.66
C LEU A 33 6.29 20.85 -37.67
N SER A 34 7.37 20.08 -37.82
CA SER A 34 8.42 20.37 -38.81
C SER A 34 7.83 20.41 -40.23
N SER A 35 7.02 19.41 -40.60
CA SER A 35 6.34 19.40 -41.90
C SER A 35 5.36 20.56 -42.06
N LEU A 36 4.62 20.95 -41.02
CA LEU A 36 3.71 22.11 -41.07
C LEU A 36 4.47 23.42 -41.31
N TYR A 37 5.58 23.65 -40.59
CA TYR A 37 6.42 24.84 -40.81
C TYR A 37 7.06 24.86 -42.21
N GLN A 38 7.52 23.70 -42.68
CA GLN A 38 8.08 23.57 -44.03
C GLN A 38 7.03 23.90 -45.09
N ASN A 39 5.84 23.31 -44.99
CA ASN A 39 4.72 23.59 -45.88
C ASN A 39 4.28 25.07 -45.81
N GLN A 40 4.33 25.70 -44.63
CA GLN A 40 4.04 27.12 -44.49
C GLN A 40 5.02 28.00 -45.29
N SER A 41 6.32 27.74 -45.13
CA SER A 41 7.36 28.47 -45.87
C SER A 41 7.18 28.29 -47.37
N ASN A 42 6.93 27.06 -47.80
CA ASN A 42 6.73 26.70 -49.20
C ASN A 42 5.46 27.33 -49.80
N LEU A 43 4.36 27.40 -49.05
CA LEU A 43 3.15 28.11 -49.49
C LEU A 43 3.37 29.61 -49.64
N ARG A 44 4.13 30.24 -48.74
CA ARG A 44 4.46 31.67 -48.85
C ARG A 44 5.35 31.96 -50.06
N HIS A 45 6.33 31.10 -50.31
CA HIS A 45 7.17 31.19 -51.50
C HIS A 45 6.35 31.00 -52.79
N LEU A 46 5.42 30.03 -52.80
CA LEU A 46 4.51 29.82 -53.92
C LEU A 46 3.58 31.02 -54.14
N ALA A 47 3.09 31.66 -53.07
CA ALA A 47 2.26 32.86 -53.17
C ALA A 47 3.03 34.06 -53.76
N ASP A 48 4.29 34.25 -53.36
CA ASP A 48 5.17 35.30 -53.92
C ASP A 48 5.44 35.06 -55.42
N LEU A 49 5.73 33.82 -55.83
CA LEU A 49 5.87 33.48 -57.25
C LEU A 49 4.58 33.74 -58.04
N ASN A 50 3.43 33.37 -57.47
CA ASN A 50 2.12 33.56 -58.11
C ASN A 50 1.70 35.03 -58.22
N ASP A 51 2.19 35.91 -57.35
CA ASP A 51 1.93 37.35 -57.45
C ASP A 51 2.84 38.03 -58.50
N ARG A 52 4.05 37.51 -58.72
CA ARG A 52 5.01 38.02 -59.72
C ARG A 52 4.63 37.69 -61.17
N GLY A 53 3.90 36.59 -61.40
CA GLY A 53 3.61 36.05 -62.73
C GLY A 53 2.69 36.87 -63.64
N GLY A 54 2.14 38.00 -63.15
CA GLY A 54 1.27 38.91 -63.92
C GLY A 54 -0.15 38.37 -64.17
N ASP A 55 -0.29 37.07 -64.43
CA ASP A 55 -1.56 36.34 -64.44
C ASP A 55 -1.60 35.36 -63.26
N LYS A 56 -2.64 35.47 -62.43
CA LYS A 56 -2.73 34.71 -61.16
C LYS A 56 -3.24 33.31 -61.45
N ALA A 57 -2.30 32.39 -61.72
CA ALA A 57 -2.59 30.97 -61.97
C ALA A 57 -3.33 30.29 -60.79
N ILE A 58 -3.10 30.77 -59.57
CA ILE A 58 -3.76 30.30 -58.35
C ILE A 58 -4.46 31.48 -57.68
N ASP A 59 -5.70 31.29 -57.21
CA ASP A 59 -6.41 32.31 -56.43
C ASP A 59 -5.64 32.62 -55.13
N PRO A 60 -5.18 33.87 -54.90
CA PRO A 60 -4.49 34.26 -53.68
C PRO A 60 -5.30 34.00 -52.41
N ARG A 61 -6.64 34.07 -52.50
CA ARG A 61 -7.51 33.81 -51.35
C ARG A 61 -7.38 32.36 -50.87
N ARG A 62 -7.22 31.42 -51.80
CA ARG A 62 -7.04 30.00 -51.48
C ARG A 62 -5.69 29.75 -50.80
N LEU A 63 -4.61 30.37 -51.29
CA LEU A 63 -3.30 30.27 -50.65
C LEU A 63 -3.30 30.87 -49.24
N ALA A 64 -3.99 31.99 -49.04
CA ALA A 64 -4.16 32.60 -47.72
C ALA A 64 -5.00 31.72 -46.77
N GLU A 65 -6.03 31.03 -47.29
CA GLU A 65 -6.81 30.07 -46.52
C GLU A 65 -5.98 28.86 -46.08
N MET A 66 -5.16 28.31 -46.99
CA MET A 66 -4.25 27.22 -46.66
C MET A 66 -3.21 27.62 -45.60
N ASP A 67 -2.60 28.82 -45.70
CA ASP A 67 -1.68 29.34 -44.66
C ASP A 67 -2.38 29.47 -43.30
N ARG A 68 -3.63 29.97 -43.26
CA ARG A 68 -4.43 30.05 -42.03
C ARG A 68 -4.70 28.66 -41.43
N LEU A 69 -5.04 27.67 -42.25
CA LEU A 69 -5.24 26.29 -41.77
C LEU A 69 -3.94 25.70 -41.22
N ILE A 70 -2.79 25.95 -41.85
CA ILE A 70 -1.50 25.51 -41.32
C ILE A 70 -1.20 26.17 -39.97
N VAL A 71 -1.41 27.48 -39.83
CA VAL A 71 -1.25 28.18 -38.55
C VAL A 71 -2.17 27.59 -37.48
N ALA A 72 -3.43 27.34 -37.81
CA ALA A 72 -4.37 26.71 -36.90
C ALA A 72 -3.91 25.29 -36.50
N ALA A 73 -3.39 24.50 -37.44
CA ALA A 73 -2.86 23.16 -37.18
C ALA A 73 -1.60 23.17 -36.29
N ILE A 74 -0.76 24.20 -36.39
CA ILE A 74 0.42 24.36 -35.52
C ILE A 74 -0.01 24.52 -34.05
N HIS A 75 -1.03 25.34 -33.79
CA HIS A 75 -1.50 25.64 -32.44
C HIS A 75 -2.50 24.61 -31.86
N THR A 76 -2.95 23.64 -32.66
CA THR A 76 -3.92 22.64 -32.22
C THR A 76 -3.22 21.36 -31.76
N VAL A 77 -3.66 20.78 -30.65
CA VAL A 77 -3.10 19.53 -30.09
C VAL A 77 -3.37 18.34 -31.02
N THR A 78 -4.59 18.25 -31.56
CA THR A 78 -5.05 17.20 -32.49
C THR A 78 -5.50 17.81 -33.82
N PRO A 79 -4.58 18.14 -34.74
CA PRO A 79 -4.90 18.95 -35.93
C PRO A 79 -5.58 18.15 -37.06
N ARG A 80 -6.08 16.94 -36.83
CA ARG A 80 -6.51 16.03 -37.91
C ARG A 80 -7.62 16.59 -38.79
N SER A 81 -8.66 17.17 -38.20
CA SER A 81 -9.75 17.80 -38.96
C SER A 81 -9.25 18.97 -39.82
N ILE A 82 -8.33 19.77 -39.29
CA ILE A 82 -7.72 20.91 -39.98
C ILE A 82 -6.84 20.43 -41.14
N VAL A 83 -6.05 19.38 -40.93
CA VAL A 83 -5.21 18.77 -41.97
C VAL A 83 -6.05 18.16 -43.08
N LEU A 84 -7.21 17.56 -42.77
CA LEU A 84 -8.14 17.06 -43.79
C LEU A 84 -8.75 18.18 -44.63
N GLN A 85 -9.09 19.33 -44.03
CA GLN A 85 -9.55 20.50 -44.77
C GLN A 85 -8.43 21.05 -45.68
N LEU A 86 -7.19 21.09 -45.18
CA LEU A 86 -6.03 21.47 -45.98
C LEU A 86 -5.80 20.49 -47.15
N ASP A 87 -5.99 19.19 -46.93
CA ASP A 87 -5.86 18.14 -47.96
C ASP A 87 -6.90 18.31 -49.09
N GLN A 88 -8.12 18.73 -48.74
CA GLN A 88 -9.17 19.09 -49.68
C GLN A 88 -8.80 20.33 -50.51
N LEU A 89 -8.32 21.40 -49.87
CA LEU A 89 -7.87 22.62 -50.57
C LEU A 89 -6.67 22.34 -51.49
N ARG A 90 -5.74 21.49 -51.04
CA ARG A 90 -4.62 21.00 -51.86
C ARG A 90 -5.14 20.26 -53.10
N GLY A 91 -6.17 19.43 -52.98
CA GLY A 91 -6.78 18.73 -54.12
C GLY A 91 -7.38 19.65 -55.18
N ALA A 92 -7.68 20.91 -54.82
CA ALA A 92 -8.16 21.93 -55.74
C ALA A 92 -7.04 22.81 -56.35
N LEU A 93 -5.76 22.53 -56.05
CA LEU A 93 -4.65 23.21 -56.70
C LEU A 93 -4.51 22.74 -58.16
N PRO A 94 -4.13 23.65 -59.09
CA PRO A 94 -3.90 23.25 -60.47
C PRO A 94 -2.74 22.25 -60.56
N THR A 95 -2.88 21.24 -61.40
CA THR A 95 -1.81 20.24 -61.61
C THR A 95 -0.75 20.70 -62.61
N ARG A 96 -1.04 21.76 -63.39
CA ARG A 96 -0.16 22.38 -64.37
C ARG A 96 -0.33 23.90 -64.32
N SER A 97 0.77 24.63 -64.41
CA SER A 97 0.78 26.08 -64.58
C SER A 97 1.41 26.43 -65.93
N ALA A 98 0.96 27.50 -66.57
CA ALA A 98 1.59 28.05 -67.76
C ALA A 98 2.90 28.79 -67.44
N ASP A 99 3.04 29.26 -66.20
CA ASP A 99 4.28 29.88 -65.70
C ASP A 99 5.33 28.78 -65.39
N PRO A 100 6.51 28.82 -66.05
CA PRO A 100 7.57 27.83 -65.86
C PRO A 100 8.12 27.78 -64.42
N ALA A 101 8.14 28.90 -63.70
CA ALA A 101 8.61 28.94 -62.31
C ALA A 101 7.62 28.22 -61.37
N LEU A 102 6.32 28.49 -61.54
CA LEU A 102 5.26 27.79 -60.80
C LEU A 102 5.17 26.31 -61.19
N ALA A 103 5.32 25.98 -62.47
CA ALA A 103 5.28 24.60 -62.96
C ALA A 103 6.37 23.72 -62.33
N PHE A 104 7.52 24.31 -61.98
CA PHE A 104 8.61 23.63 -61.29
C PHE A 104 8.30 23.40 -59.79
N VAL A 105 7.80 24.42 -59.09
CA VAL A 105 7.64 24.37 -57.61
C VAL A 105 6.34 23.70 -57.17
N LEU A 106 5.26 23.87 -57.92
CA LEU A 106 3.91 23.43 -57.53
C LEU A 106 3.78 21.91 -57.26
N PRO A 107 4.40 21.00 -58.05
CA PRO A 107 4.38 19.57 -57.77
C PRO A 107 5.05 19.22 -56.44
N ASP A 108 6.15 19.89 -56.10
CA ASP A 108 6.89 19.64 -54.87
C ASP A 108 6.09 20.09 -53.64
N VAL A 109 5.51 21.29 -53.69
CA VAL A 109 4.61 21.79 -52.63
C VAL A 109 3.40 20.88 -52.45
N THR A 110 2.79 20.43 -53.55
CA THR A 110 1.64 19.51 -53.50
C THR A 110 2.02 18.17 -52.87
N ARG A 111 3.21 17.65 -53.19
CA ARG A 111 3.73 16.40 -52.61
C ARG A 111 4.02 16.55 -51.12
N GLU A 112 4.64 17.65 -50.70
CA GLU A 112 4.90 17.91 -49.28
C GLU A 112 3.61 18.07 -48.47
N LEU A 113 2.60 18.79 -49.01
CA LEU A 113 1.30 18.93 -48.35
C LEU A 113 0.60 17.57 -48.19
N ALA A 114 0.80 16.64 -49.12
CA ALA A 114 0.27 15.29 -49.04
C ALA A 114 0.85 14.44 -47.90
N THR A 115 2.02 14.82 -47.36
CA THR A 115 2.60 14.12 -46.20
C THR A 115 1.91 14.44 -44.88
N LEU A 116 1.18 15.56 -44.81
CA LEU A 116 0.54 16.02 -43.56
C LEU A 116 -0.60 15.09 -43.12
N ALA A 117 -1.43 14.61 -44.05
CA ALA A 117 -2.55 13.72 -43.77
C ALA A 117 -2.12 12.41 -43.08
N PRO A 118 -1.16 11.62 -43.61
CA PRO A 118 -0.71 10.40 -42.94
C PRO A 118 0.00 10.68 -41.61
N LEU A 119 0.77 11.77 -41.49
CA LEU A 119 1.40 12.17 -40.22
C LEU A 119 0.36 12.47 -39.14
N SER A 120 -0.71 13.19 -39.49
CA SER A 120 -1.81 13.47 -38.55
C SER A 120 -2.59 12.22 -38.14
N ALA A 121 -2.71 11.23 -39.04
CA ALA A 121 -3.36 9.95 -38.76
C ALA A 121 -2.56 9.12 -37.74
N GLN A 122 -1.25 9.00 -37.95
CA GLN A 122 -0.36 8.29 -37.04
C GLN A 122 -0.36 8.92 -35.64
N LEU A 123 -0.44 10.25 -35.56
CA LEU A 123 -0.51 10.95 -34.29
C LEU A 123 -1.84 10.68 -33.55
N GLU A 124 -2.98 10.69 -34.26
CA GLU A 124 -4.28 10.37 -33.65
C GLU A 124 -4.36 8.92 -33.14
N GLU A 125 -3.83 7.97 -33.89
CA GLU A 125 -3.76 6.56 -33.48
C GLU A 125 -2.91 6.38 -32.21
N SER A 126 -1.79 7.10 -32.14
CA SER A 126 -0.94 7.16 -30.95
C SER A 126 -1.68 7.75 -29.75
N ASP A 127 -2.44 8.82 -29.94
CA ASP A 127 -3.24 9.48 -28.88
C ASP A 127 -4.31 8.55 -28.30
N LEU A 128 -5.03 7.82 -29.16
CA LEU A 128 -6.04 6.86 -28.73
C LEU A 128 -5.41 5.73 -27.90
N THR A 129 -4.26 5.25 -28.35
CA THR A 129 -3.51 4.18 -27.68
C THR A 129 -2.99 4.62 -26.32
N ILE A 130 -2.41 5.83 -26.21
CA ILE A 130 -1.96 6.37 -24.93
C ILE A 130 -3.12 6.57 -23.96
N SER A 131 -4.28 7.03 -24.48
CA SER A 131 -5.50 7.15 -23.68
C SER A 131 -5.91 5.80 -23.08
N TRP A 132 -5.87 4.72 -23.88
CA TRP A 132 -6.14 3.36 -23.38
C TRP A 132 -5.18 2.94 -22.25
N TYR A 133 -3.88 3.17 -22.41
CA TYR A 133 -2.88 2.87 -21.37
C TYR A 133 -3.10 3.68 -20.09
N MET A 134 -3.47 4.96 -20.22
CA MET A 134 -3.83 5.80 -19.08
C MET A 134 -5.01 5.20 -18.30
N TYR A 135 -6.06 4.75 -18.99
CA TYR A 135 -7.20 4.08 -18.34
C TYR A 135 -6.80 2.76 -17.70
N HIS A 136 -5.96 1.96 -18.36
CA HIS A 136 -5.47 0.69 -17.82
C HIS A 136 -4.64 0.89 -16.54
N ILE A 137 -3.73 1.88 -16.54
CA ILE A 137 -2.94 2.26 -15.37
C ILE A 137 -3.86 2.74 -14.25
N LYS A 138 -4.83 3.63 -14.53
CA LYS A 138 -5.81 4.08 -13.52
C LYS A 138 -6.59 2.91 -12.92
N ALA A 139 -7.01 1.94 -13.72
CA ALA A 139 -7.71 0.75 -13.25
C ALA A 139 -6.81 -0.15 -12.39
N LEU A 140 -5.56 -0.39 -12.83
CA LEU A 140 -4.57 -1.14 -12.04
C LEU A 140 -4.29 -0.45 -10.69
N VAL A 141 -4.15 0.88 -10.69
CA VAL A 141 -3.95 1.68 -9.47
C VAL A 141 -5.17 1.59 -8.56
N ALA A 142 -6.39 1.71 -9.09
CA ALA A 142 -7.61 1.56 -8.31
C ALA A 142 -7.73 0.16 -7.68
N LEU A 143 -7.40 -0.90 -8.44
CA LEU A 143 -7.35 -2.27 -7.93
C LEU A 143 -6.25 -2.48 -6.88
N LEU A 144 -5.12 -1.78 -7.00
CA LEU A 144 -4.08 -1.77 -5.98
C LEU A 144 -4.56 -1.05 -4.72
N ASN A 145 -5.29 0.05 -4.87
CA ASN A 145 -5.81 0.85 -3.76
C ASN A 145 -6.90 0.09 -3.00
N GLU A 146 -7.75 -0.67 -3.70
CA GLU A 146 -8.74 -1.57 -3.10
C GLU A 146 -8.07 -2.73 -2.34
N ASP A 147 -7.02 -3.35 -2.91
CA ASP A 147 -6.23 -4.39 -2.23
C ASP A 147 -5.46 -3.83 -1.02
N ILE A 148 -4.97 -2.58 -1.06
CA ILE A 148 -4.30 -1.91 0.06
C ILE A 148 -5.31 -1.56 1.15
N ASN A 149 -6.50 -1.05 0.80
CA ASN A 149 -7.55 -0.82 1.79
C ASN A 149 -7.97 -2.14 2.42
N GLN A 150 -8.12 -3.24 1.68
CA GLN A 150 -8.37 -4.55 2.30
C GLN A 150 -7.18 -5.06 3.13
N TYR A 151 -5.93 -4.71 2.80
CA TYR A 151 -4.77 -5.07 3.62
C TYR A 151 -4.66 -4.20 4.88
N VAL A 152 -5.04 -2.92 4.82
CA VAL A 152 -5.14 -2.02 5.97
C VAL A 152 -6.36 -2.38 6.82
N THR A 153 -7.50 -2.78 6.24
CA THR A 153 -8.63 -3.33 6.99
C THR A 153 -8.28 -4.69 7.60
N ARG A 154 -7.54 -5.57 6.91
CA ARG A 154 -7.08 -6.84 7.50
C ARG A 154 -5.94 -6.68 8.51
N VAL A 155 -5.09 -5.65 8.39
CA VAL A 155 -4.04 -5.33 9.38
C VAL A 155 -4.61 -4.50 10.52
N ALA A 156 -5.63 -3.67 10.30
CA ALA A 156 -6.42 -3.00 11.33
C ALA A 156 -7.31 -4.00 12.07
N GLU A 157 -7.96 -4.95 11.38
CA GLU A 157 -8.69 -6.07 11.99
C GLU A 157 -7.73 -7.07 12.65
N ALA A 158 -6.53 -7.33 12.10
CA ALA A 158 -5.53 -8.15 12.79
C ALA A 158 -4.86 -7.41 13.96
N SER A 159 -4.81 -6.07 13.95
CA SER A 159 -4.36 -5.24 15.05
C SER A 159 -5.46 -5.11 16.12
N GLU A 160 -6.73 -4.99 15.74
CA GLU A 160 -7.87 -5.05 16.64
C GLU A 160 -8.08 -6.45 17.19
N GLN A 161 -7.84 -7.52 16.43
CA GLN A 161 -7.89 -8.89 16.96
C GLN A 161 -6.71 -9.17 17.89
N ARG A 162 -5.50 -8.63 17.66
CA ARG A 162 -4.38 -8.72 18.61
C ARG A 162 -4.49 -7.76 19.81
N ALA A 163 -5.18 -6.62 19.66
CA ALA A 163 -5.48 -5.69 20.75
C ALA A 163 -6.69 -6.15 21.60
N ALA A 164 -7.68 -6.79 20.98
CA ALA A 164 -8.83 -7.40 21.68
C ALA A 164 -8.48 -8.78 22.28
N GLN A 165 -7.58 -9.55 21.67
CA GLN A 165 -6.99 -10.74 22.32
C GLN A 165 -6.08 -10.33 23.48
N SER A 166 -5.26 -9.27 23.34
CA SER A 166 -4.49 -8.72 24.47
C SER A 166 -5.37 -8.30 25.64
N HIS A 167 -6.59 -7.80 25.41
CA HIS A 167 -7.49 -7.45 26.51
C HIS A 167 -8.30 -8.61 27.09
N ARG A 168 -8.54 -9.71 26.36
CA ARG A 168 -9.20 -10.91 26.92
C ARG A 168 -8.25 -11.78 27.74
N GLU A 169 -6.96 -11.83 27.38
CA GLU A 169 -5.96 -12.56 28.18
C GLU A 169 -5.57 -11.78 29.47
N LEU A 170 -5.48 -10.45 29.40
CA LEU A 170 -5.19 -9.63 30.59
C LEU A 170 -6.36 -9.57 31.59
N ARG A 171 -7.62 -9.68 31.14
CA ARG A 171 -8.78 -9.73 32.05
C ARG A 171 -8.84 -11.04 32.82
N SER A 172 -8.46 -12.16 32.21
CA SER A 172 -8.36 -13.46 32.88
C SER A 172 -7.26 -13.46 33.94
N ILE A 173 -6.05 -13.00 33.61
CA ILE A 173 -4.92 -12.96 34.54
C ILE A 173 -5.15 -11.96 35.69
N SER A 174 -5.72 -10.79 35.39
CA SER A 174 -6.06 -9.79 36.43
C SER A 174 -7.10 -10.34 37.42
N MET A 175 -8.11 -11.07 36.95
CA MET A 175 -9.11 -11.69 37.83
C MET A 175 -8.52 -12.79 38.72
N PHE A 176 -7.56 -13.57 38.21
CA PHE A 176 -6.82 -14.57 39.01
C PHE A 176 -5.95 -13.95 40.10
N ILE A 177 -5.26 -12.84 39.82
CA ILE A 177 -4.44 -12.12 40.82
C ILE A 177 -5.33 -11.51 41.90
N LEU A 178 -6.48 -10.94 41.52
CA LEU A 178 -7.41 -10.32 42.47
C LEU A 178 -8.10 -11.37 43.35
N LEU A 179 -8.45 -12.53 42.77
CA LEU A 179 -8.98 -13.68 43.50
C LEU A 179 -7.94 -14.23 44.49
N SER A 180 -6.69 -14.43 44.07
CA SER A 180 -5.64 -14.98 44.94
C SER A 180 -5.27 -13.99 46.06
N ALA A 181 -5.24 -12.69 45.78
CA ALA A 181 -5.02 -11.65 46.78
C ALA A 181 -6.16 -11.59 47.81
N LEU A 182 -7.42 -11.68 47.37
CA LEU A 182 -8.57 -11.74 48.27
C LEU A 182 -8.54 -13.00 49.14
N LEU A 183 -8.19 -14.14 48.55
CA LEU A 183 -8.13 -15.41 49.26
C LEU A 183 -6.98 -15.43 50.28
N ALA A 184 -5.84 -14.81 49.94
CA ALA A 184 -4.74 -14.59 50.88
C ALA A 184 -5.15 -13.68 52.04
N LEU A 185 -5.81 -12.54 51.76
CA LEU A 185 -6.34 -11.65 52.80
C LEU A 185 -7.36 -12.35 53.69
N ALA A 186 -8.22 -13.21 53.13
CA ALA A 186 -9.19 -13.99 53.90
C ALA A 186 -8.50 -15.03 54.80
N ILE A 187 -7.49 -15.75 54.30
CA ILE A 187 -6.72 -16.71 55.11
C ILE A 187 -5.94 -15.99 56.20
N THR A 188 -5.24 -14.90 55.89
CA THR A 188 -4.51 -14.09 56.88
C THR A 188 -5.45 -13.47 57.91
N GLY A 189 -6.62 -12.98 57.48
CA GLY A 189 -7.66 -12.46 58.36
C GLY A 189 -8.27 -13.54 59.25
N CYS A 190 -8.60 -14.71 58.71
CA CYS A 190 -9.09 -15.85 59.46
C CYS A 190 -8.03 -16.40 60.43
N ALA A 191 -6.76 -16.45 60.03
CA ALA A 191 -5.66 -16.86 60.91
C ALA A 191 -5.42 -15.82 62.01
N GLY A 192 -5.45 -14.52 61.68
CA GLY A 192 -5.36 -13.44 62.65
C GLY A 192 -6.54 -13.42 63.62
N TRP A 193 -7.76 -13.65 63.13
CA TRP A 193 -8.96 -13.78 63.96
C TRP A 193 -8.95 -15.06 64.79
N TYR A 194 -8.49 -16.18 64.23
CA TYR A 194 -8.33 -17.43 64.95
C TYR A 194 -7.27 -17.28 66.04
N ILE A 195 -6.14 -16.63 65.78
CA ILE A 195 -5.12 -16.31 66.78
C ILE A 195 -5.68 -15.31 67.80
N TYR A 196 -6.35 -14.24 67.39
CA TYR A 196 -6.95 -13.27 68.31
C TYR A 196 -8.02 -13.90 69.20
N ARG A 197 -8.85 -14.78 68.65
CA ARG A 197 -9.88 -15.49 69.38
C ARG A 197 -9.29 -16.58 70.26
N ASN A 198 -8.33 -17.36 69.75
CA ASN A 198 -7.74 -18.51 70.43
C ASN A 198 -6.58 -18.13 71.37
N LEU A 199 -5.95 -16.96 71.23
CA LEU A 199 -5.04 -16.38 72.24
C LEU A 199 -5.77 -15.37 73.11
N GLY A 200 -6.72 -14.58 72.62
CA GLY A 200 -7.48 -13.63 73.43
C GLY A 200 -8.37 -14.30 74.48
N SER A 201 -9.01 -15.43 74.15
CA SER A 201 -9.76 -16.23 75.14
C SER A 201 -8.85 -17.06 76.05
N ASN A 202 -7.70 -17.54 75.56
CA ASN A 202 -6.79 -18.37 76.36
C ASN A 202 -5.82 -17.54 77.23
N LEU A 203 -5.42 -16.33 76.83
CA LEU A 203 -4.62 -15.43 77.66
C LEU A 203 -5.46 -14.81 78.78
N THR A 204 -6.76 -14.56 78.57
CA THR A 204 -7.65 -14.15 79.67
C THR A 204 -7.98 -15.32 80.61
N ALA A 205 -7.93 -16.57 80.15
CA ALA A 205 -8.02 -17.75 81.02
C ALA A 205 -6.73 -17.98 81.83
N ILE A 206 -5.55 -17.80 81.24
CA ILE A 206 -4.25 -17.92 81.93
C ILE A 206 -3.99 -16.72 82.86
N SER A 207 -4.39 -15.50 82.47
CA SER A 207 -4.32 -14.31 83.35
C SER A 207 -5.20 -14.46 84.59
N ARG A 208 -6.40 -15.06 84.46
CA ARG A 208 -7.24 -15.39 85.62
C ARG A 208 -6.66 -16.55 86.45
N ALA A 209 -5.97 -17.50 85.82
CA ALA A 209 -5.27 -18.56 86.54
C ALA A 209 -4.04 -18.05 87.31
N MET A 210 -3.28 -17.07 86.78
CA MET A 210 -2.19 -16.39 87.48
C MET A 210 -2.69 -15.42 88.57
N SER A 211 -3.81 -14.72 88.37
CA SER A 211 -4.45 -13.95 89.46
C SER A 211 -4.99 -14.84 90.58
N ARG A 212 -5.40 -16.08 90.29
CA ARG A 212 -5.77 -17.07 91.31
C ARG A 212 -4.59 -17.78 91.97
N LEU A 213 -3.41 -17.83 91.34
CA LEU A 213 -2.18 -18.31 91.97
C LEU A 213 -1.52 -17.27 92.89
N ALA A 214 -1.78 -15.97 92.69
CA ALA A 214 -1.34 -14.90 93.59
C ALA A 214 -2.20 -14.73 94.86
N GLN A 215 -3.33 -15.45 94.96
CA GLN A 215 -4.20 -15.47 96.15
C GLN A 215 -4.05 -16.74 97.01
N GLY A 216 -3.08 -17.61 96.69
CA GLY A 216 -2.58 -18.65 97.58
C GLY A 216 -3.65 -19.56 98.19
N GLU A 217 -4.10 -20.58 97.47
CA GLU A 217 -4.69 -21.77 98.08
C GLU A 217 -4.55 -23.02 97.19
N PRO A 218 -4.39 -24.23 97.77
CA PRO A 218 -3.86 -25.41 97.09
C PRO A 218 -4.93 -26.49 96.87
N ASN A 219 -5.39 -26.74 95.64
CA ASN A 219 -5.68 -28.12 95.21
C ASN A 219 -5.96 -28.30 93.70
N VAL A 220 -5.68 -29.54 93.30
CA VAL A 220 -5.66 -30.21 91.99
C VAL A 220 -6.89 -30.03 91.08
N SER A 221 -6.65 -29.89 89.76
CA SER A 221 -7.24 -30.76 88.71
C SER A 221 -6.59 -30.46 87.34
N VAL A 222 -6.04 -31.50 86.72
CA VAL A 222 -5.44 -31.46 85.38
C VAL A 222 -6.44 -32.07 84.40
N PRO A 223 -7.02 -31.29 83.47
CA PRO A 223 -7.74 -31.86 82.33
C PRO A 223 -6.88 -31.74 81.08
N ALA A 224 -6.39 -32.90 80.65
CA ALA A 224 -5.90 -33.15 79.32
C ALA A 224 -6.91 -32.72 78.25
N LEU A 225 -6.42 -32.17 77.14
CA LEU A 225 -6.93 -32.46 75.79
C LEU A 225 -5.94 -31.96 74.73
N GLN A 226 -5.10 -32.90 74.31
CA GLN A 226 -4.90 -33.23 72.90
C GLN A 226 -4.50 -32.08 71.95
N ARG A 227 -3.21 -31.76 71.91
CA ARG A 227 -2.57 -31.31 70.67
C ARG A 227 -1.20 -31.96 70.57
N ARG A 228 -1.17 -33.14 69.95
CA ARG A 228 0.04 -33.82 69.46
C ARG A 228 0.08 -33.62 67.95
N ASP A 229 0.78 -32.59 67.52
CA ASP A 229 1.97 -32.67 66.68
C ASP A 229 2.05 -33.94 65.80
N GLU A 230 1.46 -33.89 64.60
CA GLU A 230 1.56 -34.90 63.54
C GLU A 230 2.93 -34.88 62.81
N LEU A 231 3.99 -34.35 63.44
CA LEU A 231 5.35 -34.29 62.90
C LEU A 231 6.25 -35.39 63.50
N GLY A 232 5.82 -36.66 63.44
CA GLY A 232 6.66 -37.71 64.02
C GLY A 232 6.28 -39.17 63.84
N SER A 233 5.44 -39.55 62.86
CA SER A 233 5.03 -40.97 62.71
C SER A 233 5.71 -41.76 61.59
N TRP A 234 6.71 -41.22 60.88
CA TRP A 234 7.42 -41.99 59.86
C TRP A 234 8.93 -42.01 60.09
N ARG A 235 9.36 -42.75 61.12
CA ARG A 235 10.69 -43.35 61.13
C ARG A 235 10.77 -44.63 61.97
N GLY A 236 10.95 -45.75 61.27
CA GLY A 236 11.51 -47.00 61.79
C GLY A 236 11.40 -48.11 60.74
N PRO A 237 12.29 -49.12 60.70
CA PRO A 237 13.72 -49.15 61.05
C PRO A 237 14.59 -49.62 59.86
N LEU A 238 15.92 -49.56 60.05
CA LEU A 238 16.97 -49.97 59.10
C LEU A 238 16.97 -51.48 58.79
N THR A 239 17.06 -51.85 57.51
CA THR A 239 17.76 -53.06 57.05
C THR A 239 18.46 -52.81 55.72
N PHE A 240 19.72 -53.23 55.63
CA PHE A 240 20.69 -52.99 54.57
C PHE A 240 20.76 -54.18 53.59
N SER A 241 21.22 -53.90 52.36
CA SER A 241 21.92 -54.81 51.43
C SER A 241 21.11 -55.61 50.36
N PRO A 242 21.75 -56.12 49.28
CA PRO A 242 21.89 -55.42 47.99
C PRO A 242 21.46 -56.31 46.80
N ALA A 243 21.26 -55.76 45.59
CA ALA A 243 21.54 -56.41 44.28
C ALA A 243 20.73 -55.78 43.13
N ILE A 244 21.43 -55.60 41.98
CA ILE A 244 20.89 -55.54 40.61
C ILE A 244 20.00 -54.31 40.34
N TRP A 245 20.52 -53.23 39.78
CA TRP A 245 20.76 -53.15 38.34
C TRP A 245 21.98 -52.29 38.01
N ARG A 246 22.92 -52.92 37.32
CA ARG A 246 24.10 -52.31 36.69
C ARG A 246 23.65 -51.70 35.35
N ARG A 247 24.48 -50.78 34.83
CA ARG A 247 24.56 -50.24 33.44
C ARG A 247 23.61 -49.07 33.14
N TRP A 248 24.07 -47.85 32.84
CA TRP A 248 25.23 -47.46 32.03
C TRP A 248 25.91 -46.17 32.51
N SER A 249 27.24 -46.22 32.45
CA SER A 249 28.25 -45.18 32.71
C SER A 249 28.36 -44.22 31.51
N THR A 250 28.15 -42.91 31.71
CA THR A 250 29.16 -41.80 31.77
C THR A 250 29.57 -41.22 30.38
N PRO A 251 30.22 -40.03 30.29
CA PRO A 251 29.61 -38.71 30.10
C PRO A 251 30.24 -37.91 28.91
N PRO A 252 29.85 -36.65 28.63
CA PRO A 252 30.66 -35.74 27.82
C PRO A 252 31.61 -34.92 28.72
N GLY A 253 32.86 -34.75 28.28
CA GLY A 253 33.85 -33.88 28.92
C GLY A 253 35.30 -34.34 28.75
N CYS A 254 35.81 -34.22 27.52
CA CYS A 254 36.77 -33.15 27.18
C CYS A 254 36.21 -32.42 25.96
#